data_AF-A0A9P1C7Z5-F1
#
_entry.id   AF-A0A9P1C7Z5-F1
#
_cell.length_a   1.000
_cell.length_b   1.000
_cell.length_c   1.000
_cell.angle_alpha   90.00
_cell.angle_beta   90.00
_cell.angle_gamma   90.00
#
_symmetry.space_group_name_H-M   'P 1'
#
loop_
_entity.id
_entity.type
_entity.pdbx_description
1 polymer ?
#
loop_
_entity_poly.entity_id
_entity_poly.type
_entity_poly.pdbx_seq_one_letter_code
_entity_poly.pdbx_strand_id
1 'polypeptide(L)'
;MAWRCKEAIVLVIDVGKSMQETFAAANDGSKVTRLQTALGVAQRLVQHRLFFSPKEEVGLVFFGAQETSNDLQDGLHQLSAVSHRSQN
;
A
#
# COMPACT_ATOMS: atom_id res chain seq x y z
N MET A 1 -5.56 20.91 27.73
CA MET A 1 -5.58 19.64 26.99
C MET A 1 -4.48 19.70 25.95
N ALA A 2 -3.48 18.81 26.04
CA ALA A 2 -2.40 18.78 25.05
C ALA A 2 -3.01 18.53 23.66
N TRP A 3 -2.64 19.36 22.68
CA TRP A 3 -2.98 19.12 21.28
C TRP A 3 -2.44 17.74 20.90
N ARG A 4 -3.32 16.74 20.74
CA ARG A 4 -2.92 15.48 20.11
C ARG A 4 -2.64 15.81 18.64
N CYS A 5 -1.38 15.69 18.23
CA CYS A 5 -0.99 15.87 16.84
C CYS A 5 -1.79 14.90 15.96
N LYS A 6 -2.25 15.37 14.80
CA LYS A 6 -2.82 14.48 13.78
C LYS A 6 -1.72 13.55 13.27
N GLU A 7 -2.00 12.27 13.24
CA GLU A 7 -1.12 11.24 12.68
C GLU A 7 -1.69 10.80 11.33
N ALA A 8 -0.82 10.64 10.33
CA ALA A 8 -1.15 10.09 9.02
C ALA A 8 -0.27 8.87 8.77
N ILE A 9 -0.89 7.75 8.42
CA ILE A 9 -0.23 6.46 8.21
C ILE A 9 -0.51 5.99 6.79
N VAL A 10 0.52 5.57 6.07
CA VAL A 10 0.37 4.94 4.76
C VAL A 10 0.85 3.50 4.84
N LEU A 11 -0.01 2.54 4.52
CA LEU A 11 0.35 1.13 4.39
C LEU A 11 0.70 0.85 2.93
N VAL A 12 1.94 0.44 2.69
CA VAL A 12 2.43 0.06 1.36
C VAL A 12 2.48 -1.47 1.30
N ILE A 13 1.66 -2.07 0.45
CA ILE A 13 1.39 -3.52 0.42
C ILE A 13 1.82 -4.08 -0.93
N ASP A 14 2.70 -5.08 -0.91
CA ASP A 14 3.06 -5.85 -2.10
C ASP A 14 1.90 -6.76 -2.50
N VAL A 15 1.48 -6.68 -3.75
CA VAL A 15 0.48 -7.57 -4.37
C VAL A 15 1.01 -8.29 -5.61
N GLY A 16 2.34 -8.30 -5.78
CA GLY A 16 3.02 -8.96 -6.88
C GLY A 16 2.87 -10.49 -6.87
N LYS A 17 3.29 -11.13 -7.97
CA LYS A 17 3.11 -12.58 -8.18
C LYS A 17 3.73 -13.44 -7.06
N SER A 18 4.88 -13.03 -6.50
CA SER A 18 5.54 -13.71 -5.38
C SER A 18 4.72 -13.73 -4.10
N MET A 19 3.74 -12.83 -3.96
CA MET A 19 2.86 -12.78 -2.79
C MET A 19 1.77 -13.85 -2.82
N GLN A 20 1.57 -14.52 -3.96
CA GLN A 20 0.68 -15.67 -4.11
C GLN A 20 1.30 -16.98 -3.57
N GLU A 21 2.59 -16.97 -3.24
CA GLU A 21 3.26 -18.12 -2.64
C GLU A 21 2.68 -18.44 -1.26
N THR A 22 2.56 -19.73 -0.96
CA THR A 22 2.17 -20.19 0.37
C THR A 22 3.22 -19.76 1.39
N PHE A 23 2.78 -19.04 2.42
CA PHE A 23 3.61 -18.59 3.53
C PHE A 23 3.62 -19.61 4.66
N ALA A 24 2.44 -20.09 5.03
CA ALA A 24 2.24 -21.04 6.12
C ALA A 24 1.01 -21.92 5.89
N ALA A 25 0.97 -23.08 6.55
CA ALA A 25 -0.26 -23.83 6.73
C ALA A 25 -1.02 -23.25 7.93
N ALA A 26 -2.30 -22.96 7.76
CA ALA A 26 -3.19 -22.64 8.86
C ALA A 26 -3.48 -23.88 9.72
N ASN A 27 -4.02 -23.66 10.91
CA ASN A 27 -4.33 -24.71 11.88
C ASN A 27 -5.36 -25.74 11.37
N ASP A 28 -6.14 -25.37 10.35
CA ASP A 28 -7.12 -26.23 9.66
C ASP A 28 -6.54 -26.95 8.43
N GLY A 29 -5.22 -26.83 8.19
CA GLY A 29 -4.53 -27.39 7.03
C GLY A 29 -4.68 -26.57 5.75
N SER A 30 -5.41 -25.45 5.77
CA SER A 30 -5.50 -24.57 4.61
C SER A 30 -4.18 -23.84 4.35
N LYS A 31 -3.83 -23.64 3.08
CA LYS A 31 -2.61 -22.90 2.71
C LYS A 31 -2.92 -21.41 2.74
N VAL A 32 -2.15 -20.66 3.52
CA VAL A 32 -2.24 -19.21 3.59
C VAL A 32 -1.12 -18.60 2.77
N THR A 33 -1.47 -17.71 1.84
CA THR A 33 -0.51 -16.98 1.02
C THR A 33 0.11 -15.82 1.79
N ARG A 34 1.27 -15.34 1.31
CA ARG A 34 1.88 -14.11 1.85
C ARG A 34 0.92 -12.92 1.74
N LEU A 35 0.20 -12.81 0.61
CA LEU A 35 -0.80 -11.78 0.37
C LEU A 35 -1.93 -11.82 1.40
N GLN A 36 -2.52 -12.99 1.65
CA GLN A 36 -3.59 -13.14 2.64
C GLN A 36 -3.13 -12.73 4.04
N THR A 37 -1.90 -13.09 4.42
CA THR A 37 -1.31 -12.68 5.69
C THR A 37 -1.17 -11.16 5.77
N ALA A 38 -0.59 -10.53 4.74
CA ALA A 38 -0.38 -9.08 4.69
C ALA A 38 -1.70 -8.29 4.75
N LEU A 39 -2.71 -8.71 3.98
CA LEU A 39 -4.04 -8.09 4.01
C LEU A 39 -4.73 -8.25 5.37
N GLY A 40 -4.58 -9.42 6.01
CA GLY A 40 -5.12 -9.64 7.36
C GLY A 40 -4.52 -8.71 8.41
N VAL A 41 -3.20 -8.45 8.34
CA VAL A 41 -2.53 -7.48 9.21
C VAL A 41 -2.99 -6.06 8.91
N ALA A 42 -3.02 -5.67 7.63
CA ALA A 42 -3.47 -4.34 7.21
C ALA A 42 -4.90 -4.06 7.67
N GLN A 43 -5.82 -5.02 7.50
CA GLN A 43 -7.20 -4.91 7.93
C GLN A 43 -7.31 -4.68 9.45
N ARG A 44 -6.60 -5.47 10.27
CA ARG A 44 -6.60 -5.31 11.72
C ARG A 44 -6.06 -3.95 12.16
N LEU A 45 -5.00 -3.47 11.50
CA LEU A 45 -4.42 -2.15 11.78
C LEU A 45 -5.41 -1.05 11.45
N VAL A 46 -6.00 -1.08 10.26
CA VAL A 46 -7.00 -0.10 9.81
C VAL A 46 -8.20 -0.09 10.75
N GLN A 47 -8.74 -1.27 11.09
CA GLN A 47 -9.85 -1.38 12.05
C GLN A 47 -9.50 -0.78 13.42
N HIS A 48 -8.33 -1.11 13.97
CA HIS A 48 -7.89 -0.56 15.25
C HIS A 48 -7.78 0.98 15.19
N ARG A 49 -7.19 1.53 14.13
CA ARG A 49 -7.04 2.98 13.96
C ARG A 49 -8.40 3.67 13.81
N LEU A 50 -9.30 3.13 12.99
CA LEU A 50 -10.66 3.64 12.83
C LEU A 50 -11.47 3.66 14.13
N PHE A 51 -11.35 2.62 14.97
CA PHE A 51 -12.15 2.53 16.20
C PHE A 51 -11.56 3.31 17.39
N PHE A 52 -10.23 3.41 17.50
CA PHE A 52 -9.59 3.93 18.71
C PHE A 52 -8.86 5.26 18.54
N SER A 53 -8.69 5.72 17.30
CA SER A 53 -7.92 6.94 17.02
C SER A 53 -8.67 7.94 16.17
N PRO A 54 -9.55 8.76 16.80
CA PRO A 54 -10.31 9.77 16.09
C PRO A 54 -9.37 10.81 15.48
N LYS A 55 -9.64 11.19 14.22
CA LYS A 55 -8.92 12.21 13.43
C LYS A 55 -7.54 11.78 12.90
N GLU A 56 -7.19 10.49 12.99
CA GLU A 56 -6.04 9.96 12.26
C GLU A 56 -6.42 9.65 10.81
N GLU A 57 -5.45 9.79 9.91
CA GLU A 57 -5.62 9.54 8.48
C GLU A 57 -4.89 8.26 8.10
N VAL A 58 -5.52 7.40 7.30
CA VAL A 58 -4.94 6.13 6.85
C VAL A 58 -5.03 6.05 5.34
N GLY A 59 -3.87 5.93 4.69
CA GLY A 59 -3.72 5.66 3.26
C GLY A 59 -3.31 4.22 2.99
N LEU A 60 -3.71 3.70 1.84
CA LEU A 60 -3.31 2.38 1.34
C LEU A 60 -2.67 2.54 -0.03
N VAL A 61 -1.53 1.89 -0.24
CA VAL A 61 -0.83 1.84 -1.53
C VAL A 61 -0.54 0.38 -1.83
N PHE A 62 -0.95 -0.07 -3.02
CA PHE A 62 -0.63 -1.40 -3.51
C PHE A 62 0.43 -1.30 -4.61
N PHE A 63 1.51 -2.07 -4.50
CA PHE A 63 2.54 -2.15 -5.53
C PHE A 63 2.67 -3.58 -6.06
N GLY A 64 3.06 -3.73 -7.32
CA GLY A 64 3.04 -5.03 -8.01
C GLY A 64 1.67 -5.42 -8.59
N ALA A 65 0.71 -4.48 -8.60
CA ALA A 65 -0.57 -4.64 -9.28
C ALA A 65 -0.38 -4.64 -10.81
N GLN A 66 -1.33 -5.27 -11.53
CA GLN A 66 -1.27 -5.37 -12.99
C GLN A 66 -1.39 -3.99 -13.66
N GLU A 67 -2.24 -3.14 -13.11
CA GLU A 67 -2.41 -1.76 -13.53
C GLU A 67 -1.83 -0.83 -12.47
N THR A 68 -1.36 0.32 -12.93
CA THR A 68 -0.85 1.36 -12.04
C THR A 68 -1.81 2.53 -12.09
N SER A 69 -2.32 2.93 -10.92
CA SER A 69 -3.18 4.10 -10.75
C SER A 69 -2.59 4.95 -9.64
N ASN A 70 -1.77 5.95 -9.99
CA ASN A 70 -1.26 6.94 -9.06
C ASN A 70 -0.98 8.26 -9.78
N ASP A 71 -1.04 9.36 -9.04
CA ASP A 71 -0.91 10.72 -9.57
C ASP A 71 0.52 11.07 -10.02
N LEU A 72 1.49 10.17 -9.86
CA LEU A 72 2.88 10.38 -10.31
C LEU A 72 3.06 10.06 -11.80
N GLN A 73 2.14 9.33 -12.41
CA GLN A 73 2.25 8.95 -13.83
C GLN A 73 2.22 10.15 -14.77
N ASP A 74 1.39 11.15 -14.48
CA ASP A 74 1.28 12.36 -15.31
C ASP A 74 2.55 13.22 -15.27
N GLY A 75 3.30 13.19 -14.16
CA GLY A 75 4.55 13.94 -14.02
C GLY A 75 5.75 13.31 -14.74
N LEU A 76 5.75 11.99 -14.93
CA LEU A 76 6.87 11.26 -15.55
C LEU A 76 6.94 11.50 -17.08
N HIS A 77 5.79 11.69 -17.72
CA HIS A 77 5.70 12.05 -19.14
C HIS A 77 6.25 13.45 -19.43
N GLN A 78 6.29 14.34 -18.43
CA GLN A 78 6.76 15.71 -18.62
C GLN A 78 8.30 15.82 -18.61
N LEU A 79 8.99 14.99 -17.81
CA LEU A 79 10.46 14.97 -17.75
C LEU A 79 11.11 14.26 -18.95
N SER A 80 10.47 13.22 -19.49
CA SER A 80 10.94 12.53 -20.70
C SER A 80 10.81 13.40 -21.96
N ALA A 81 9.82 14.30 -22.03
CA ALA A 81 9.66 15.25 -23.12
C ALA A 81 10.68 16.40 -23.12
N VAL A 82 11.20 16.78 -21.95
CA VAL A 82 12.23 17.85 -21.82
C VAL A 82 13.61 17.35 -22.24
N SER A 83 13.94 16.08 -21.97
CA SER A 83 15.24 15.50 -22.33
C SER A 83 15.49 15.46 -23.85
N HIS A 84 14.43 15.30 -24.66
CA HIS A 84 14.55 15.28 -26.13
C HIS A 84 14.62 16.66 -26.80
N ARG A 85 14.34 17.77 -26.09
CA ARG A 85 14.42 19.12 -26.66
C ARG A 85 15.77 19.81 -26.46
N SER A 86 16.72 19.18 -25.78
CA SER A 86 18.04 19.74 -25.47
C SER A 86 19.16 19.18 -26.34
N GLN A 87 18.90 18.88 -27.62
CA GLN A 87 19.94 18.45 -28.58
C GLN A 87 19.84 19.09 -29.99
N ASN A 88 19.04 20.13 -30.19
CA ASN A 88 19.04 20.91 -31.44
C ASN A 88 19.34 22.38 -31.18
#